data_AF-A0A5M3YSQ3-F1
#
_entry.id   AF-A0A5M3YSQ3-F1
#
_cell.length_a   1.000
_cell.length_b   1.000
_cell.length_c   1.000
_cell.angle_alpha   90.00
_cell.angle_beta   90.00
_cell.angle_gamma   90.00
#
_symmetry.space_group_name_H-M   'P 1'
#
loop_
_entity.id
_entity.type
_entity.pdbx_description
1 polymer ?
#
loop_
_entity_poly.entity_id
_entity_poly.type
_entity_poly.pdbx_seq_one_letter_code
_entity_poly.pdbx_strand_id
1 'polypeptide(L)'
;MMRSTMPFFLDQNTCQTCVCRSTVTRTQRYIRSASVDIIVIVDLIEELTNSVQRSSHGDCGCLQLPEYVQTLLDTTDALFNIQDATWKKTVLGATPTPFAPVKPQVVPSPDGGSENKLRLPNITGFQHIVTVDRFILDPEERKLVLQELLRGSLLSINRIVRGLHDLVIGSGQCDSFPDKEKKRMNAQSTILLERTYSALARYGDSSGSSL
;
A
#
# COMPACT_ATOMS: atom_id res chain seq x y z
N MET A 1 -36.00 19.04 43.74
CA MET A 1 -35.79 19.84 42.51
C MET A 1 -34.54 19.33 41.82
N MET A 2 -34.73 18.83 40.59
CA MET A 2 -33.76 18.04 39.81
C MET A 2 -32.63 18.92 39.27
N ARG A 3 -31.38 18.47 39.43
CA ARG A 3 -30.23 18.97 38.65
C ARG A 3 -30.28 18.29 37.28
N SER A 4 -30.66 19.06 36.27
CA SER A 4 -30.63 18.62 34.87
C SER A 4 -29.18 18.62 34.39
N THR A 5 -28.61 17.44 34.21
CA THR A 5 -27.38 17.22 33.44
C THR A 5 -27.65 17.58 31.99
N MET A 6 -27.03 18.65 31.49
CA MET A 6 -26.99 18.91 30.04
C MET A 6 -26.07 17.88 29.39
N PRO A 7 -26.47 17.24 28.27
CA PRO A 7 -25.56 16.43 27.50
C PRO A 7 -24.53 17.35 26.84
N PHE A 8 -23.25 17.10 27.14
CA PHE A 8 -22.14 17.61 26.35
C PHE A 8 -22.32 17.11 24.90
N PHE A 9 -22.82 17.97 24.03
CA PHE A 9 -22.65 17.80 22.59
C PHE A 9 -21.17 18.04 22.30
N LEU A 10 -20.37 16.97 22.24
CA LEU A 10 -19.07 17.06 21.61
C LEU A 10 -19.28 17.39 20.12
N ASP A 11 -18.78 18.55 19.72
CA ASP A 11 -18.75 19.05 18.36
C ASP A 11 -18.37 17.95 17.36
N GLN A 12 -19.28 17.64 16.44
CA GLN A 12 -19.07 16.75 15.29
C GLN A 12 -18.13 17.33 14.21
N ASN A 13 -17.38 18.40 14.50
CA ASN A 13 -16.63 19.15 13.49
C ASN A 13 -15.10 19.13 13.62
N THR A 14 -14.50 18.37 14.55
CA THR A 14 -13.03 18.33 14.71
C THR A 14 -12.30 17.30 13.84
N CYS A 15 -13.01 16.49 13.05
CA CYS A 15 -12.40 15.41 12.26
C CYS A 15 -12.06 15.78 10.79
N GLN A 16 -12.16 17.06 10.41
CA GLN A 16 -11.80 17.54 9.07
C GLN A 16 -10.28 17.70 8.84
N THR A 17 -9.47 17.67 9.91
CA THR A 17 -8.00 17.83 9.85
C THR A 17 -7.24 16.59 10.36
N CYS A 18 -7.84 15.40 10.29
CA CYS A 18 -7.12 14.17 10.60
C CYS A 18 -6.01 13.98 9.56
N VAL A 19 -4.75 14.16 9.97
CA VAL A 19 -3.53 13.98 9.14
C VAL A 19 -3.60 12.70 8.31
N CYS A 20 -4.26 11.68 8.86
CA CYS A 20 -4.42 10.37 8.28
C CYS A 20 -5.25 10.35 6.97
N ARG A 21 -6.30 11.18 6.87
CA ARG A 21 -7.05 11.35 5.62
C ARG A 21 -6.20 11.99 4.54
N SER A 22 -5.40 13.01 4.91
CA SER A 22 -4.53 13.71 3.95
C SER A 22 -3.47 12.78 3.36
N THR A 23 -2.89 11.89 4.17
CA THR A 23 -1.93 10.87 3.72
C THR A 23 -2.59 9.91 2.73
N VAL A 24 -3.74 9.32 3.07
CA VAL A 24 -4.46 8.40 2.17
C VAL A 24 -4.82 9.08 0.85
N THR A 25 -5.36 10.30 0.89
CA THR A 25 -5.71 11.06 -0.32
C THR A 25 -4.48 11.40 -1.17
N ARG A 26 -3.34 11.72 -0.55
CA ARG A 26 -2.08 11.93 -1.26
C ARG A 26 -1.64 10.64 -1.95
N THR A 27 -1.61 9.52 -1.23
CA THR A 27 -1.25 8.21 -1.77
C THR A 27 -2.13 7.80 -2.95
N GLN A 28 -3.45 8.00 -2.85
CA GLN A 28 -4.39 7.73 -3.94
C GLN A 28 -4.12 8.58 -5.20
N ARG A 29 -3.71 9.84 -5.05
CA ARG A 29 -3.33 10.69 -6.20
C ARG A 29 -2.11 10.13 -6.94
N TYR A 30 -1.11 9.67 -6.20
CA TYR A 30 0.08 9.07 -6.82
C TYR A 30 -0.23 7.73 -7.48
N ILE A 31 -1.03 6.86 -6.86
CA ILE A 31 -1.46 5.58 -7.45
C ILE A 31 -2.19 5.76 -8.78
N ARG A 32 -2.97 6.84 -8.92
CA ARG A 32 -3.71 7.18 -10.14
C ARG A 32 -2.87 7.88 -11.21
N SER A 33 -1.63 8.23 -10.91
CA SER A 33 -0.75 8.89 -11.86
C SER A 33 -0.35 7.92 -12.99
N ALA A 34 -0.08 8.43 -14.19
CA ALA A 34 0.29 7.58 -15.32
C ALA A 34 1.66 6.87 -15.12
N SER A 35 2.52 7.46 -14.29
CA SER A 35 3.82 6.93 -13.92
C SER A 35 4.16 7.25 -12.48
N VAL A 36 4.85 6.32 -11.81
CA VAL A 36 5.32 6.50 -10.42
C VAL A 36 6.76 5.98 -10.32
N ASP A 37 7.61 6.68 -9.56
CA ASP A 37 8.98 6.26 -9.28
C ASP A 37 8.99 5.21 -8.14
N ILE A 38 9.86 4.21 -8.24
CA ILE A 38 10.01 3.18 -7.21
C ILE A 38 10.30 3.75 -5.81
N ILE A 39 11.11 4.81 -5.69
CA ILE A 39 11.39 5.45 -4.41
C ILE A 39 10.11 6.07 -3.85
N VAL A 40 9.33 6.73 -4.70
CA VAL A 40 8.02 7.29 -4.30
C VAL A 40 7.07 6.19 -3.83
N ILE A 41 7.09 4.99 -4.43
CA ILE A 41 6.27 3.86 -3.96
C ILE A 41 6.67 3.47 -2.53
N VAL A 42 7.97 3.34 -2.26
CA VAL A 42 8.49 3.02 -0.92
C VAL A 42 8.10 4.10 0.10
N ASP A 43 8.34 5.37 -0.24
CA ASP A 43 8.03 6.51 0.61
C ASP A 43 6.53 6.55 0.96
N LEU A 44 5.66 6.32 -0.03
CA LEU A 44 4.21 6.29 0.19
C LEU A 44 3.77 5.16 1.12
N ILE A 45 4.41 3.98 1.03
CA ILE A 45 4.13 2.84 1.92
C ILE A 45 4.58 3.16 3.36
N GLU A 46 5.74 3.79 3.52
CA GLU A 46 6.25 4.20 4.83
C GLU A 46 5.39 5.32 5.44
N GLU A 47 5.08 6.37 4.68
CA GLU A 47 4.18 7.45 5.10
C GLU A 47 2.82 6.89 5.55
N LEU A 48 2.25 5.95 4.78
CA LEU A 48 0.98 5.31 5.10
C LEU A 48 1.08 4.46 6.38
N THR A 49 2.16 3.70 6.55
CA THR A 49 2.41 2.89 7.76
C THR A 49 2.48 3.77 9.00
N ASN A 50 3.28 4.83 8.94
CA ASN A 50 3.43 5.81 10.02
C ASN A 50 2.11 6.53 10.32
N SER A 51 1.29 6.78 9.31
CA SER A 51 -0.04 7.37 9.45
C SER A 51 -1.00 6.43 10.18
N VAL A 52 -1.02 5.15 9.83
CA VAL A 52 -1.87 4.13 10.48
C VAL A 52 -1.47 3.94 11.95
N GLN A 53 -0.16 3.83 12.24
CA GLN A 53 0.34 3.71 13.61
C GLN A 53 -0.01 4.93 14.48
N ARG A 54 0.09 6.15 13.93
CA ARG A 54 -0.36 7.36 14.63
C ARG A 54 -1.88 7.38 14.84
N SER A 55 -2.64 6.83 13.89
CA SER A 55 -4.11 6.74 13.99
C SER A 55 -4.57 5.77 15.07
N SER A 56 -3.79 4.72 15.36
CA SER A 56 -4.11 3.75 16.42
C SER A 56 -3.75 4.26 17.83
N HIS A 57 -2.92 5.30 17.94
CA HIS A 57 -2.43 5.84 19.21
C HIS A 57 -2.95 7.25 19.57
N GLY A 58 -3.65 7.94 18.66
CA GLY A 58 -4.06 9.34 18.86
C GLY A 58 -5.57 9.59 18.83
N ASP A 59 -5.99 10.70 19.45
CA ASP A 59 -7.38 11.22 19.53
C ASP A 59 -8.03 11.56 18.17
N CYS A 60 -7.35 11.29 17.06
CA CYS A 60 -7.82 11.63 15.70
C CYS A 60 -8.98 10.76 15.20
N GLY A 61 -9.32 9.65 15.88
CA GLY A 61 -10.56 8.87 15.64
C GLY A 61 -10.75 8.28 14.23
N CYS A 62 -9.79 8.45 13.31
CA CYS A 62 -9.96 8.09 11.90
C CYS A 62 -10.28 6.61 11.67
N LEU A 63 -9.71 5.70 12.48
CA LEU A 63 -9.98 4.26 12.41
C LEU A 63 -11.37 3.87 12.97
N GLN A 64 -12.08 4.79 13.63
CA GLN A 64 -13.47 4.60 14.07
C GLN A 64 -14.48 4.94 12.96
N LEU A 65 -14.02 5.34 11.79
CA LEU A 65 -14.88 5.66 10.64
C LEU A 65 -14.80 4.52 9.61
N PRO A 66 -15.89 3.77 9.38
CA PRO A 66 -15.86 2.62 8.48
C PRO A 66 -15.49 3.00 7.05
N GLU A 67 -15.92 4.17 6.58
CA GLU A 67 -15.55 4.72 5.27
C GLU A 67 -14.03 4.94 5.13
N TYR A 68 -13.38 5.40 6.20
CA TYR A 68 -11.94 5.60 6.21
C TYR A 68 -11.20 4.26 6.20
N VAL A 69 -11.63 3.30 7.02
CA VAL A 69 -11.05 1.95 7.05
C VAL A 69 -11.19 1.28 5.67
N GLN A 70 -12.35 1.40 5.03
CA GLN A 70 -12.57 0.91 3.66
C GLN A 70 -11.63 1.59 2.66
N THR A 71 -11.54 2.92 2.68
CA THR A 71 -10.67 3.68 1.77
C THR A 71 -9.21 3.30 1.95
N LEU A 72 -8.80 3.06 3.20
CA LEU A 72 -7.45 2.62 3.53
C LEU A 72 -7.18 1.20 3.00
N LEU A 73 -8.10 0.25 3.19
CA LEU A 73 -8.00 -1.09 2.60
C LEU A 73 -7.86 -1.05 1.08
N ASP A 74 -8.68 -0.26 0.39
CA ASP A 74 -8.63 -0.11 -1.07
C ASP A 74 -7.30 0.49 -1.53
N THR A 75 -6.78 1.47 -0.78
CA THR A 75 -5.50 2.12 -1.06
C THR A 75 -4.34 1.16 -0.84
N THR A 76 -4.37 0.39 0.24
CA THR A 76 -3.34 -0.61 0.56
C THR A 76 -3.34 -1.77 -0.45
N ASP A 77 -4.50 -2.22 -0.91
CA ASP A 77 -4.58 -3.22 -1.99
C ASP A 77 -3.99 -2.67 -3.30
N ALA A 78 -4.31 -1.44 -3.68
CA ALA A 78 -3.74 -0.83 -4.88
C ALA A 78 -2.22 -0.67 -4.79
N LEU A 79 -1.67 -0.27 -3.63
CA LEU A 79 -0.23 -0.24 -3.37
C LEU A 79 0.40 -1.63 -3.49
N PHE A 80 -0.24 -2.66 -2.91
CA PHE A 80 0.23 -4.04 -3.02
C PHE A 80 0.30 -4.48 -4.48
N ASN A 81 -0.72 -4.18 -5.29
CA ASN A 81 -0.74 -4.51 -6.71
C ASN A 81 0.41 -3.83 -7.48
N ILE A 82 0.67 -2.55 -7.19
CA ILE A 82 1.79 -1.80 -7.79
C ILE A 82 3.12 -2.43 -7.37
N GLN A 83 3.27 -2.76 -6.10
CA GLN A 83 4.49 -3.35 -5.58
C GLN A 83 4.75 -4.76 -6.15
N ASP A 84 3.74 -5.61 -6.24
CA ASP A 84 3.83 -6.95 -6.85
C ASP A 84 4.17 -6.88 -8.34
N ALA A 85 3.59 -5.91 -9.07
CA ALA A 85 3.96 -5.63 -10.44
C ALA A 85 5.41 -5.11 -10.55
N THR A 86 5.84 -4.28 -9.60
CA THR A 86 7.21 -3.75 -9.53
C THR A 86 8.21 -4.89 -9.38
N TRP A 87 8.02 -5.76 -8.40
CA TRP A 87 8.86 -6.94 -8.19
C TRP A 87 8.96 -7.83 -9.42
N LYS A 88 7.82 -8.16 -10.04
CA LYS A 88 7.78 -8.96 -11.26
C LYS A 88 8.57 -8.32 -12.40
N LYS A 89 8.51 -7.00 -12.54
CA LYS A 89 9.21 -6.26 -13.59
C LYS A 89 10.71 -6.14 -13.34
N THR A 90 11.14 -5.99 -12.09
CA THR A 90 12.54 -5.68 -11.76
C THR A 90 13.37 -6.89 -11.31
N VAL A 91 12.78 -7.79 -10.54
CA VAL A 91 13.48 -8.93 -9.93
C VAL A 91 13.32 -10.19 -10.77
N LEU A 92 12.12 -10.41 -11.32
CA LEU A 92 11.82 -11.57 -12.18
C LEU A 92 11.95 -11.25 -13.68
N GLY A 93 11.85 -9.97 -14.05
CA GLY A 93 11.97 -9.47 -15.42
C GLY A 93 13.40 -9.10 -15.77
N ALA A 94 13.79 -9.31 -17.03
CA ALA A 94 15.13 -9.04 -17.54
C ALA A 94 15.63 -7.65 -17.14
N THR A 95 16.84 -7.61 -16.58
CA THR A 95 17.58 -6.43 -16.15
C THR A 95 17.35 -5.24 -17.09
N PRO A 96 16.86 -4.09 -16.60
CA PRO A 96 16.81 -2.88 -17.42
C PRO A 96 18.24 -2.51 -17.79
N THR A 97 18.58 -2.65 -19.06
CA THR A 97 19.88 -2.24 -19.58
C THR A 97 20.01 -0.73 -19.36
N PRO A 98 21.11 -0.22 -18.77
CA PRO A 98 21.24 1.18 -18.38
C PRO A 98 21.22 2.19 -19.55
N PHE A 99 21.19 1.68 -20.79
CA PHE A 99 21.19 2.47 -22.02
C PHE A 99 19.97 2.21 -22.92
N ALA A 100 18.96 1.47 -22.47
CA ALA A 100 17.78 1.26 -23.29
C ALA A 100 17.02 2.59 -23.43
N PRO A 101 16.90 3.16 -24.65
CA PRO A 101 16.09 4.36 -24.84
C PRO A 101 14.65 4.00 -24.46
N VAL A 102 14.06 4.80 -23.58
CA VAL A 102 12.64 4.71 -23.23
C VAL A 102 11.85 4.98 -24.51
N LYS A 103 11.57 3.93 -25.29
CA LYS A 103 10.58 4.02 -26.35
C LYS A 103 9.22 4.07 -25.66
N PRO A 104 8.38 5.09 -25.94
CA PRO A 104 6.98 5.06 -25.56
C PRO A 104 6.38 3.79 -26.14
N GLN A 105 6.00 2.83 -25.30
CA GLN A 105 5.21 1.70 -25.76
C GLN A 105 3.82 2.23 -26.09
N VAL A 106 3.55 2.34 -27.39
CA VAL A 106 2.19 2.41 -27.92
C VAL A 106 1.54 1.07 -27.56
N VAL A 107 0.53 1.13 -26.70
CA VAL A 107 -0.25 -0.03 -26.25
C VAL A 107 -0.99 -0.61 -27.46
N PRO A 108 -0.77 -1.88 -27.85
CA PRO A 108 -1.71 -2.57 -28.71
C PRO A 108 -2.96 -2.88 -27.87
N SER A 109 -4.10 -2.32 -28.26
CA SER A 109 -5.40 -2.78 -27.79
C SER A 109 -5.69 -4.15 -28.41
N PRO A 110 -6.24 -5.09 -27.65
CA PRO A 110 -7.35 -5.86 -28.22
C PRO A 110 -8.50 -6.06 -27.24
N ASP A 111 -9.67 -6.21 -27.84
CA ASP A 111 -11.00 -6.36 -27.27
C ASP A 111 -11.15 -7.46 -26.21
N GLY A 112 -12.17 -7.27 -25.36
CA GLY A 112 -12.96 -8.36 -24.81
C GLY A 112 -12.72 -8.71 -23.35
N GLY A 113 -13.44 -8.02 -22.44
CA GLY A 113 -13.58 -8.44 -21.04
C GLY A 113 -13.57 -7.26 -20.08
N SER A 114 -14.75 -6.77 -19.73
CA SER A 114 -14.96 -5.74 -18.69
C SER A 114 -14.59 -6.29 -17.32
N GLU A 115 -13.29 -6.35 -17.03
CA GLU A 115 -12.79 -6.19 -15.67
C GLU A 115 -12.19 -4.79 -15.62
N ASN A 116 -12.65 -3.95 -14.70
CA ASN A 116 -11.98 -2.70 -14.34
C ASN A 116 -10.62 -3.04 -13.70
N LYS A 117 -9.68 -3.59 -14.48
CA LYS A 117 -8.27 -3.66 -14.12
C LYS A 117 -7.84 -2.21 -14.02
N LEU A 118 -7.65 -1.73 -12.79
CA LEU A 118 -6.90 -0.51 -12.52
C LEU A 118 -5.66 -0.55 -13.42
N ARG A 119 -5.58 0.38 -14.38
CA ARG A 119 -4.38 0.51 -15.20
C ARG A 119 -3.25 0.82 -14.24
N LEU A 120 -2.36 -0.15 -14.04
CA LEU A 120 -1.20 0.03 -13.19
C LEU A 120 -0.35 1.17 -13.76
N PRO A 121 0.16 2.08 -12.92
CA PRO A 121 1.08 3.12 -13.36
C PRO A 121 2.31 2.49 -14.02
N ASN A 122 2.89 3.19 -15.00
CA ASN A 122 4.21 2.81 -15.48
C ASN A 122 5.24 3.09 -14.38
N ILE A 123 5.83 2.04 -13.83
CA ILE A 123 6.84 2.19 -12.78
C ILE A 123 8.19 2.55 -13.42
N THR A 124 8.81 3.59 -12.87
CA THR A 124 10.06 4.22 -13.31
C THR A 124 11.06 4.31 -12.15
N GLY A 125 12.27 4.82 -12.38
CA GLY A 125 13.24 5.09 -11.30
C GLY A 125 14.12 3.91 -10.90
N PHE A 126 13.93 2.73 -11.49
CA PHE A 126 14.79 1.55 -11.26
C PHE A 126 16.26 1.86 -11.53
N GLN A 127 16.50 2.65 -12.57
CA GLN A 127 17.83 3.09 -12.96
C GLN A 127 18.45 4.12 -12.01
N HIS A 128 17.71 4.65 -11.03
CA HIS A 128 18.26 5.54 -9.99
C HIS A 128 18.75 4.74 -8.77
N ILE A 129 18.30 3.49 -8.61
CA ILE A 129 18.83 2.52 -7.63
C ILE A 129 20.09 1.87 -8.22
N VAL A 130 21.07 2.69 -8.57
CA VAL A 130 22.34 2.29 -9.20
C VAL A 130 23.55 2.75 -8.40
N THR A 131 23.37 3.68 -7.47
CA THR A 131 24.47 4.32 -6.73
C THR A 131 24.18 4.31 -5.25
N VAL A 132 25.07 3.69 -4.47
CA VAL A 132 25.20 3.90 -3.03
C VAL A 132 26.44 4.75 -2.82
N ASP A 133 26.26 5.98 -2.33
CA ASP A 133 27.26 7.04 -2.23
C ASP A 133 27.94 7.40 -3.57
N ARG A 134 28.96 6.62 -3.95
CA ARG A 134 29.83 6.81 -5.12
C ARG A 134 30.11 5.51 -5.89
N PHE A 135 29.61 4.37 -5.42
CA PHE A 135 29.84 3.08 -6.05
C PHE A 135 28.66 2.72 -6.96
N ILE A 136 28.98 2.45 -8.22
CA ILE A 136 28.00 1.95 -9.18
C ILE A 136 27.81 0.47 -8.89
N LEU A 137 26.60 0.11 -8.46
CA LEU A 137 26.23 -1.27 -8.22
C LEU A 137 26.30 -2.06 -9.53
N ASP A 138 26.84 -3.27 -9.49
CA ASP A 138 26.71 -4.20 -10.61
C ASP A 138 25.26 -4.71 -10.76
N PRO A 139 24.90 -5.38 -11.87
CA PRO A 139 23.53 -5.83 -12.09
C PRO A 139 22.96 -6.76 -11.01
N GLU A 140 23.78 -7.63 -10.41
CA GLU A 140 23.36 -8.54 -9.34
C GLU A 140 23.23 -7.81 -8.00
N GLU A 141 24.16 -6.91 -7.68
CA GLU A 141 24.06 -6.04 -6.51
C GLU A 141 22.79 -5.17 -6.55
N ARG A 142 22.46 -4.58 -7.71
CA ARG A 142 21.21 -3.82 -7.89
C ARG A 142 19.99 -4.69 -7.66
N LYS A 143 20.02 -5.91 -8.18
CA LYS A 143 18.91 -6.86 -8.02
C LYS A 143 18.71 -7.20 -6.54
N LEU A 144 19.78 -7.47 -5.79
CA LEU A 144 19.71 -7.72 -4.34
C LEU A 144 19.17 -6.51 -3.57
N VAL A 145 19.63 -5.30 -3.89
CA VAL A 145 19.13 -4.06 -3.26
C VAL A 145 17.64 -3.86 -3.55
N LEU A 146 17.21 -4.04 -4.81
CA LEU A 146 15.81 -3.96 -5.20
C LEU A 146 14.96 -5.03 -4.49
N GLN A 147 15.50 -6.25 -4.36
CA GLN A 147 14.83 -7.33 -3.65
C GLN A 147 14.58 -6.94 -2.19
N GLU A 148 15.58 -6.47 -1.47
CA GLU A 148 15.39 -6.12 -0.06
C GLU A 148 14.53 -4.88 0.15
N LEU A 149 14.66 -3.87 -0.71
CA LEU A 149 13.81 -2.69 -0.68
C LEU A 149 12.32 -3.05 -0.87
N LEU A 150 12.03 -3.91 -1.85
CA LEU A 150 10.67 -4.38 -2.12
C LEU A 150 10.20 -5.35 -1.03
N ARG A 151 11.07 -6.19 -0.45
CA ARG A 151 10.69 -7.06 0.66
C ARG A 151 10.34 -6.26 1.92
N GLY A 152 11.14 -5.25 2.24
CA GLY A 152 10.88 -4.32 3.35
C GLY A 152 9.55 -3.58 3.18
N SER A 153 9.30 -3.07 1.97
CA SER A 153 8.02 -2.43 1.64
C SER A 153 6.83 -3.39 1.80
N LEU A 154 7.00 -4.67 1.45
CA LEU A 154 5.93 -5.67 1.53
C LEU A 154 5.61 -6.00 2.99
N LEU A 155 6.63 -6.06 3.84
CA LEU A 155 6.45 -6.21 5.29
C LEU A 155 5.67 -5.03 5.87
N SER A 156 5.91 -3.80 5.42
CA SER A 156 5.15 -2.61 5.84
C SER A 156 3.69 -2.69 5.41
N ILE A 157 3.41 -3.08 4.15
CA ILE A 157 2.03 -3.36 3.70
C ILE A 157 1.39 -4.42 4.59
N ASN A 158 2.04 -5.56 4.80
CA ASN A 158 1.52 -6.64 5.62
C ASN A 158 1.16 -6.19 7.06
N ARG A 159 1.98 -5.31 7.66
CA ARG A 159 1.69 -4.73 8.98
C ARG A 159 0.43 -3.86 8.96
N ILE A 160 0.24 -3.01 7.94
CA ILE A 160 -0.98 -2.21 7.78
C ILE A 160 -2.19 -3.14 7.70
N VAL A 161 -2.16 -4.12 6.80
CA VAL A 161 -3.30 -5.01 6.54
C VAL A 161 -3.65 -5.79 7.80
N ARG A 162 -2.65 -6.32 8.52
CA ARG A 162 -2.86 -7.02 9.79
C ARG A 162 -3.50 -6.11 10.83
N GLY A 163 -3.01 -4.88 11.00
CA GLY A 163 -3.61 -3.92 11.92
C GLY A 163 -5.07 -3.62 11.59
N LEU A 164 -5.42 -3.50 10.31
CA LEU A 164 -6.81 -3.28 9.88
C LEU A 164 -7.68 -4.53 10.06
N HIS A 165 -7.13 -5.71 9.82
CA HIS A 165 -7.83 -6.96 10.03
C HIS A 165 -8.16 -7.17 11.52
N ASP A 166 -7.16 -6.98 12.39
CA ASP A 166 -7.33 -7.08 13.84
C ASP A 166 -8.34 -6.03 14.35
N LEU A 167 -8.32 -4.81 13.78
CA LEU A 167 -9.30 -3.77 14.06
C LEU A 167 -10.73 -4.21 13.71
N VAL A 168 -10.92 -4.75 12.50
CA VAL A 168 -12.23 -5.15 11.97
C VAL A 168 -12.80 -6.38 12.69
N ILE A 169 -11.95 -7.31 13.15
CA ILE A 169 -12.41 -8.52 13.84
C ILE A 169 -12.56 -8.30 15.35
N GLY A 170 -11.61 -7.62 15.98
CA GLY A 170 -11.40 -7.74 17.43
C GLY A 170 -11.34 -6.44 18.22
N SER A 171 -11.40 -5.26 17.59
CA SER A 171 -11.33 -4.01 18.35
C SER A 171 -12.72 -3.51 18.77
N GLY A 172 -12.90 -3.26 20.07
CA GLY A 172 -14.08 -2.56 20.59
C GLY A 172 -14.24 -1.12 20.04
N GLN A 173 -13.22 -0.61 19.34
CA GLN A 173 -13.27 0.65 18.60
C GLN A 173 -14.23 0.60 17.40
N CYS A 174 -14.55 -0.59 16.88
CA CYS A 174 -15.38 -0.78 15.70
C CYS A 174 -16.66 -1.59 15.97
N ASP A 175 -17.06 -1.76 17.23
CA ASP A 175 -18.32 -2.44 17.59
C ASP A 175 -19.57 -1.69 17.11
N SER A 176 -19.42 -0.41 16.76
CA SER A 176 -20.48 0.42 16.17
C SER A 176 -20.61 0.28 14.65
N PHE A 177 -19.73 -0.49 13.98
CA PHE A 177 -19.76 -0.59 12.52
C PHE A 177 -20.96 -1.40 12.05
N PRO A 178 -21.63 -0.99 10.97
CA PRO A 178 -22.69 -1.81 10.38
C PRO A 178 -22.17 -3.21 10.02
N ASP A 179 -22.90 -4.27 10.40
CA ASP A 179 -22.50 -5.67 10.18
C ASP A 179 -22.12 -5.97 8.73
N LYS A 180 -22.84 -5.37 7.78
CA LYS A 180 -22.59 -5.54 6.35
C LYS A 180 -21.21 -5.00 5.95
N GLU A 181 -20.82 -3.86 6.49
CA GLU A 181 -19.52 -3.23 6.22
C GLU A 181 -18.40 -4.00 6.92
N LYS A 182 -18.63 -4.41 8.17
CA LYS A 182 -17.69 -5.25 8.94
C LYS A 182 -17.39 -6.57 8.21
N LYS A 183 -18.43 -7.25 7.69
CA LYS A 183 -18.27 -8.48 6.88
C LYS A 183 -17.48 -8.23 5.60
N ARG A 184 -17.77 -7.13 4.88
CA ARG A 184 -17.04 -6.77 3.65
C ARG A 184 -15.56 -6.49 3.93
N MET A 185 -15.27 -5.64 4.91
CA MET A 185 -13.89 -5.29 5.29
C MET A 185 -13.13 -6.50 5.84
N ASN A 186 -13.80 -7.39 6.58
CA ASN A 186 -13.20 -8.64 7.04
C ASN A 186 -12.80 -9.51 5.83
N ALA A 187 -13.72 -9.78 4.90
CA ALA A 187 -13.41 -10.57 3.71
C ALA A 187 -12.24 -9.97 2.90
N GLN A 188 -12.25 -8.65 2.66
CA GLN A 188 -11.19 -7.98 1.90
C GLN A 188 -9.84 -8.01 2.63
N SER A 189 -9.81 -7.72 3.93
CA SER A 189 -8.57 -7.74 4.72
C SER A 189 -7.98 -9.14 4.82
N THR A 190 -8.82 -10.19 4.96
CA THR A 190 -8.38 -11.59 4.91
C THR A 190 -7.73 -11.95 3.58
N ILE A 191 -8.40 -11.65 2.47
CA ILE A 191 -7.85 -11.89 1.12
C ILE A 191 -6.52 -11.16 0.94
N LEU A 192 -6.44 -9.91 1.40
CA LEU A 192 -5.22 -9.12 1.27
C LEU A 192 -4.09 -9.68 2.16
N LEU A 193 -4.38 -10.17 3.36
CA LEU A 193 -3.41 -10.87 4.21
C LEU A 193 -2.87 -12.14 3.55
N GLU A 194 -3.74 -12.97 3.00
CA GLU A 194 -3.34 -14.18 2.28
C GLU A 194 -2.38 -13.84 1.13
N ARG A 195 -2.71 -12.79 0.37
CA ARG A 195 -1.89 -12.30 -0.74
C ARG A 195 -0.54 -11.74 -0.27
N THR A 196 -0.50 -10.98 0.82
CA THR A 196 0.77 -10.45 1.36
C THR A 196 1.65 -11.55 1.92
N TYR A 197 1.10 -12.55 2.63
CA TYR A 197 1.87 -13.70 3.08
C TYR A 197 2.40 -14.55 1.92
N SER A 198 1.57 -14.80 0.91
CA SER A 198 2.00 -15.51 -0.31
C SER A 198 3.11 -14.74 -1.06
N ALA A 199 3.00 -13.41 -1.14
CA ALA A 199 4.05 -12.58 -1.73
C ALA A 199 5.35 -12.60 -0.88
N LEU A 200 5.26 -12.57 0.45
CA LEU A 200 6.43 -12.61 1.33
C LEU A 200 7.22 -13.92 1.16
N ALA A 201 6.53 -15.05 1.03
CA ALA A 201 7.17 -16.32 0.73
C ALA A 201 7.92 -16.26 -0.62
N ARG A 202 7.25 -15.78 -1.68
CA ARG A 202 7.86 -15.64 -3.01
C ARG A 202 9.03 -14.66 -3.07
N TYR A 203 9.02 -13.62 -2.23
CA TYR A 203 10.09 -12.61 -2.19
C TYR A 203 11.27 -13.09 -1.35
N GLY A 204 11.04 -14.01 -0.42
CA GLY A 204 12.06 -14.65 0.42
C GLY A 204 12.68 -15.90 -0.19
N ASP A 205 12.07 -16.49 -1.22
CA ASP A 205 12.65 -17.57 -2.00
C ASP A 205 13.82 -17.04 -2.84
N SER A 206 14.98 -16.91 -2.21
CA SER A 206 16.26 -16.83 -2.88
C SER A 206 16.56 -18.20 -3.49
N SER A 207 15.90 -18.55 -4.60
CA SER A 207 16.25 -19.74 -5.36
C SER A 207 17.51 -19.45 -6.17
N GLY A 208 18.65 -19.46 -5.47
CA GLY A 208 19.81 -20.17 -5.94
C GLY A 208 19.45 -21.65 -6.07
N SER A 209 18.78 -22.00 -7.16
CA SER A 209 18.69 -23.38 -7.64
C SER A 209 19.59 -23.45 -8.86
N SER A 210 20.89 -23.33 -8.61
CA SER A 210 21.91 -23.78 -9.54
C SER A 210 21.82 -25.30 -9.63
N LEU A 211 21.32 -25.79 -10.76
CA LEU A 211 21.65 -27.09 -11.34
C LEU A 211 21.83 -26.88 -12.84
#